data_AF-A0A0D0SJS0-F1
#
_entry.id   AF-A0A0D0SJS0-F1
#
_cell.length_a   1.000
_cell.length_b   1.000
_cell.length_c   1.000
_cell.angle_alpha   90.00
_cell.angle_beta   90.00
_cell.angle_gamma   90.00
#
_symmetry.space_group_name_H-M   'P 1'
#
loop_
_entity.id
_entity.type
_entity.pdbx_description
1 polymer ?
#
loop_
_entity_poly.entity_id
_entity_poly.type
_entity_poly.pdbx_seq_one_letter_code
_entity_poly.pdbx_strand_id
1 'polypeptide(L)' 'MTIKEAREQAGLTQKQVFEIIGVPIRTLQNWESGIRICPIYVENLVIEKLLSLKK' A
#
# COMPACT_ATOMS: atom_id res chain seq x y z
N MET A 1 -4.62 4.35 9.83
CA MET A 1 -4.63 3.01 9.23
C MET A 1 -3.29 2.76 8.58
N THR A 2 -2.86 1.51 8.49
CA THR A 2 -1.62 1.13 7.81
C THR A 2 -1.87 0.87 6.34
N ILE A 3 -0.80 0.85 5.54
CA ILE A 3 -0.86 0.46 4.12
C ILE A 3 -1.47 -0.95 3.96
N LYS A 4 -1.15 -1.87 4.89
CA LYS A 4 -1.68 -3.23 4.89
C LYS A 4 -3.19 -3.26 5.05
N GLU A 5 -3.71 -2.50 6.02
CA GLU A 5 -5.15 -2.40 6.27
C GLU A 5 -5.88 -1.79 5.07
N ALA A 6 -5.32 -0.74 4.46
CA ALA A 6 -5.90 -0.11 3.27
C ALA A 6 -5.93 -1.08 2.08
N ARG A 7 -4.86 -1.86 1.87
CA ARG A 7 -4.78 -2.86 0.81
C ARG A 7 -5.82 -3.97 1.01
N GLU A 8 -5.94 -4.48 2.23
CA GLU A 8 -6.90 -5.54 2.58
C GLU A 8 -8.34 -5.05 2.43
N GLN A 9 -8.64 -3.81 2.81
CA GLN A 9 -9.95 -3.19 2.58
C GLN A 9 -10.28 -3.00 1.11
N ALA A 10 -9.28 -2.73 0.27
CA ALA A 10 -9.45 -2.64 -1.18
C ALA A 10 -9.55 -4.02 -1.86
N GLY A 11 -9.32 -5.13 -1.13
CA GLY A 11 -9.34 -6.49 -1.68
C GLY A 11 -8.18 -6.78 -2.63
N LEU A 12 -7.05 -6.07 -2.51
CA LEU A 12 -5.92 -6.16 -3.43
C LEU A 12 -4.78 -7.03 -2.87
N THR A 13 -4.11 -7.76 -3.75
CA THR A 13 -2.83 -8.41 -3.47
C THR A 13 -1.68 -7.42 -3.62
N GLN A 14 -0.53 -7.69 -3.00
CA GLN A 14 0.67 -6.84 -3.17
C GLN A 14 1.11 -6.72 -4.64
N LYS A 15 0.91 -7.77 -5.44
CA LYS A 15 1.17 -7.75 -6.88
C LYS A 15 0.25 -6.77 -7.62
N GLN A 16 -1.05 -6.77 -7.31
CA GLN A 16 -1.99 -5.83 -7.90
C GLN A 16 -1.68 -4.38 -7.50
N VAL A 17 -1.25 -4.16 -6.26
CA VAL A 17 -0.79 -2.82 -5.84
C VAL A 17 0.42 -2.36 -6.66
N PHE A 18 1.38 -3.24 -6.94
CA PHE A 18 2.49 -2.95 -7.84
C PHE A 18 2.01 -2.62 -9.26
N GLU A 19 1.08 -3.39 -9.82
CA GLU A 19 0.54 -3.14 -11.16
C GLU A 19 -0.22 -1.81 -11.28
N ILE A 20 -0.84 -1.33 -10.19
CA ILE A 20 -1.64 -0.10 -10.19
C ILE A 20 -0.83 1.15 -9.81
N ILE A 21 0.02 1.05 -8.78
CA ILE A 21 0.73 2.20 -8.20
C ILE A 21 2.21 2.23 -8.66
N GLY A 22 2.77 1.08 -9.05
CA GLY A 22 4.17 0.96 -9.44
C GLY A 22 5.15 0.81 -8.26
N VAL A 23 4.65 0.79 -7.02
CA VAL A 23 5.50 0.55 -5.84
C VAL A 23 6.02 -0.89 -5.86
N PRO A 24 7.34 -1.13 -5.86
CA PRO A 24 7.89 -2.48 -5.90
C PRO A 24 7.34 -3.34 -4.76
N ILE A 25 7.00 -4.59 -5.06
CA ILE A 25 6.40 -5.54 -4.10
C ILE A 25 7.24 -5.63 -2.81
N ARG A 26 8.56 -5.70 -2.93
CA ARG A 26 9.47 -5.76 -1.78
C ARG A 26 9.46 -4.49 -0.92
N THR A 27 9.29 -3.32 -1.55
CA THR A 27 9.15 -2.05 -0.83
C THR A 27 7.84 -2.03 -0.05
N LEU A 28 6.74 -2.43 -0.70
CA LEU A 28 5.43 -2.54 -0.06
C LEU A 28 5.47 -3.53 1.11
N GLN A 29 6.07 -4.70 0.92
CA GLN A 29 6.24 -5.71 1.96
C GLN A 29 7.05 -5.19 3.16
N ASN A 30 8.14 -4.46 2.91
CA ASN A 30 8.94 -3.86 3.99
C ASN A 30 8.16 -2.78 4.76
N TRP A 31 7.29 -2.03 4.09
CA TRP A 31 6.40 -1.07 4.76
C TRP A 31 5.33 -1.79 5.58
N GLU A 32 4.68 -2.81 5.03
CA GLU A 32 3.64 -3.57 5.72
C GLU A 32 4.17 -4.39 6.92
N SER A 33 5.44 -4.80 6.87
CA SER A 33 6.09 -5.54 7.96
C SER A 33 6.78 -4.64 9.00
N GLY A 34 6.81 -3.33 8.79
CA GLY A 34 7.50 -2.39 9.67
C GLY A 34 9.03 -2.44 9.61
N ILE A 35 9.61 -3.24 8.69
CA ILE A 35 11.07 -3.31 8.47
C ILE A 35 11.60 -1.95 8.02
N ARG A 36 10.81 -1.21 7.23
CA ARG A 36 11.15 0.13 6.79
C ARG A 36 9.97 1.06 7.00
N ILE A 37 10.21 2.19 7.65
CA ILE A 37 9.20 3.24 7.82
C ILE A 37 9.06 3.99 6.49
N CYS A 38 7.84 4.01 5.95
CA CYS A 38 7.51 4.80 4.77
C CYS A 38 7.49 6.29 5.14
N PRO A 39 7.99 7.22 4.29
CA PRO A 39 7.78 8.63 4.53
C PRO A 39 6.28 8.94 4.65
N ILE A 40 5.90 9.74 5.64
CA ILE A 40 4.48 9.98 6.01
C ILE A 40 3.65 10.44 4.81
N TYR A 41 4.19 11.32 3.95
CA TYR A 41 3.47 11.80 2.78
C TYR A 41 3.23 10.69 1.73
N VAL A 42 4.17 9.75 1.58
CA VAL A 42 4.03 8.61 0.67
C VAL A 42 3.01 7.63 1.23
N GLU A 43 3.05 7.36 2.53
CA GLU A 43 2.08 6.50 3.20
C GLU A 43 0.66 7.03 3.01
N ASN A 44 0.45 8.33 3.22
CA ASN A 44 -0.85 8.97 3.00
C ASN A 44 -1.34 8.84 1.56
N LEU A 45 -0.47 9.10 0.57
CA LEU A 45 -0.82 8.98 -0.86
C LEU A 45 -1.17 7.54 -1.26
N VAL A 46 -0.41 6.56 -0.76
CA VAL A 46 -0.66 5.14 -1.03
C VAL A 46 -1.99 4.71 -0.41
N ILE A 47 -2.24 5.07 0.84
CA ILE A 47 -3.50 4.76 1.53
C ILE A 47 -4.69 5.38 0.80
N GLU A 48 -4.61 6.67 0.46
CA GLU A 48 -5.68 7.37 -0.28
C GLU A 48 -5.97 6.68 -1.61
N LYS A 49 -4.93 6.32 -2.36
CA LYS A 49 -5.08 5.62 -3.64
C LYS A 49 -5.73 4.26 -3.46
N LEU A 50 -5.30 3.46 -2.48
CA LEU A 50 -5.88 2.14 -2.21
C LEU A 50 -7.35 2.24 -1.84
N LEU A 51 -7.72 3.18 -0.99
CA LEU A 51 -9.12 3.42 -0.60
C LEU A 51 -9.97 3.91 -1.77
N SER A 52 -9.41 4.71 -2.69
CA SER A 52 -10.12 5.15 -3.90
C SER A 52 -10.47 4.01 -4.87
N LEU A 53 -9.79 2.87 -4.76
CA LEU A 53 -9.99 1.69 -5.61
C LEU A 53 -11.00 0.70 -5.02
N LYS A 54 -11.49 0.96 -3.80
CA LYS A 54 -12.51 0.17 -3.13
C LYS A 54 -13.79 0.21 -3.97
N LYS A 55 -14.24 -0.97 -4.42
CA LYS A 55 -15.56 -1.16 -5.03
C LYS A 55 -16.65 -1.24 -3.97
#